data_AF-A0A9X0EAA5-F1
#
_entry.id   AF-A0A9X0EAA5-F1
#
_cell.length_a   1.000
_cell.length_b   1.000
_cell.length_c   1.000
_cell.angle_alpha   90.00
_cell.angle_beta   90.00
_cell.angle_gamma   90.00
#
_symmetry.space_group_name_H-M   'P 1'
#
loop_
_entity.id
_entity.type
_entity.pdbx_description
1 polymer ?
#
loop_
_entity_poly.entity_id
_entity_poly.type
_entity_poly.pdbx_seq_one_letter_code
_entity_poly.pdbx_strand_id
1 'polypeptide(L)'
;MDGARIFFVTAKIEDTKLVLQRITEHAQQISGFEALPVTAQVSMLYDLIAEAQNHSVPLKMICEAMNDAGSTCSVRYLREALFTVRKRHKDHVGEPRPVQKTAESKATAHTPSKPVETDNEGSLGLTPKQQREAKARSYMVNDNPLLNQLKAKE
;
A
#
# COMPACT_ATOMS: atom_id res chain seq x y z
N MET A 1 -17.96 37.05 -29.82
CA MET A 1 -17.56 37.29 -28.41
C MET A 1 -16.89 36.00 -27.96
N ASP A 2 -15.59 35.86 -28.24
CA ASP A 2 -14.90 34.55 -28.17
C ASP A 2 -13.63 34.58 -27.31
N GLY A 3 -13.33 35.71 -26.68
CA GLY A 3 -12.13 35.87 -25.85
C GLY A 3 -12.16 35.08 -24.54
N ALA A 4 -13.31 35.01 -23.86
CA ALA A 4 -13.37 34.39 -22.53
C ALA A 4 -13.12 32.87 -22.55
N ARG A 5 -13.61 32.15 -23.59
CA ARG A 5 -13.40 30.70 -23.68
C ARG A 5 -11.95 30.31 -23.94
N ILE A 6 -11.20 31.13 -24.69
CA ILE A 6 -9.80 30.85 -25.01
C ILE A 6 -8.94 30.98 -23.75
N PHE A 7 -9.14 32.02 -22.94
CA PHE A 7 -8.37 32.24 -21.70
C PHE A 7 -8.57 31.14 -20.64
N PHE A 8 -9.80 30.65 -20.46
CA PHE A 8 -10.05 29.57 -19.50
C PHE A 8 -9.43 28.23 -19.93
N VAL A 9 -9.37 27.96 -21.23
CA VAL A 9 -8.77 26.74 -21.76
C VAL A 9 -7.24 26.79 -21.66
N THR A 10 -6.61 27.93 -21.96
CA THR A 10 -5.15 28.07 -21.89
C THR A 10 -4.63 28.00 -20.45
N ALA A 11 -5.28 28.67 -19.50
CA ALA A 11 -4.89 28.61 -18.09
C ALA A 11 -4.93 27.18 -17.53
N LYS A 12 -6.00 26.42 -17.85
CA LYS A 12 -6.13 25.02 -17.43
C LYS A 12 -5.06 24.11 -18.06
N ILE A 13 -4.62 24.41 -19.28
CA ILE A 13 -3.54 23.66 -19.94
C ILE A 13 -2.17 23.97 -19.31
N GLU A 14 -1.92 25.21 -18.90
CA GLU A 14 -0.67 25.59 -18.23
C GLU A 14 -0.54 24.93 -16.86
N ASP A 15 -1.62 24.95 -16.06
CA ASP A 15 -1.64 24.30 -14.75
C ASP A 15 -1.40 22.79 -14.84
N THR A 16 -2.05 22.12 -15.81
CA THR A 16 -1.88 20.67 -15.99
C THR A 16 -0.47 20.28 -16.41
N LYS A 17 0.18 21.08 -17.26
CA LYS A 17 1.59 20.85 -17.64
C LYS A 17 2.53 21.04 -16.46
N LEU A 18 2.29 22.08 -15.66
CA LEU A 18 3.11 22.37 -14.48
C LEU A 18 3.06 21.23 -13.45
N VAL A 19 1.88 20.66 -13.20
CA VAL A 19 1.74 19.55 -12.25
C VAL A 19 2.42 18.27 -12.76
N LEU A 20 2.30 17.95 -14.05
CA LEU A 20 2.99 16.80 -14.64
C LEU A 20 4.52 16.95 -14.56
N GLN A 21 5.03 18.15 -14.83
CA GLN A 21 6.46 18.44 -14.71
C GLN A 21 6.94 18.27 -13.25
N ARG A 22 6.17 18.74 -12.27
CA ARG A 22 6.47 18.55 -10.85
C ARG A 22 6.52 17.07 -10.46
N ILE A 23 5.63 16.23 -11.01
CA ILE A 23 5.65 14.78 -10.77
C ILE A 23 6.99 14.20 -11.26
N THR A 24 7.42 14.55 -12.47
CA THR A 24 8.67 14.05 -13.05
C THR A 24 9.90 14.55 -12.27
N GLU A 25 9.96 15.85 -11.96
CA GLU A 25 11.08 16.45 -11.22
C GLU A 25 11.22 15.86 -9.81
N HIS A 26 10.09 15.74 -9.09
CA HIS A 26 10.10 15.20 -7.73
C HIS A 26 10.45 13.71 -7.72
N ALA A 27 10.06 12.96 -8.75
CA ALA A 27 10.46 11.57 -8.90
C ALA A 27 11.97 11.42 -9.17
N GLN A 28 12.55 12.28 -10.02
CA GLN A 28 13.99 12.27 -10.32
C GLN A 28 14.86 12.70 -9.13
N GLN A 29 14.34 13.53 -8.23
CA GLN A 29 15.05 13.92 -7.00
C GLN A 29 15.16 12.76 -5.99
N ILE A 30 14.31 11.73 -6.10
CA ILE A 30 14.34 10.59 -5.19
C ILE A 30 15.41 9.60 -5.65
N SER A 31 16.47 9.44 -4.85
CA SER A 31 17.54 8.49 -5.14
C SER A 31 17.02 7.06 -5.23
N GLY A 32 17.27 6.39 -6.35
CA GLY A 32 16.83 5.01 -6.57
C GLY A 32 15.34 4.86 -6.82
N PHE A 33 14.64 5.93 -7.22
CA PHE A 33 13.20 5.91 -7.53
C PHE A 33 12.82 4.75 -8.46
N GLU A 34 13.57 4.55 -9.54
CA GLU A 34 13.37 3.47 -10.53
C GLU A 34 13.40 2.05 -9.93
N ALA A 35 14.19 1.84 -8.86
CA ALA A 35 14.33 0.54 -8.22
C ALA A 35 13.23 0.26 -7.19
N LEU A 36 12.44 1.27 -6.82
CA LEU A 36 11.37 1.12 -5.85
C LEU A 36 10.17 0.39 -6.47
N PRO A 37 9.42 -0.40 -5.68
CA PRO A 37 8.13 -0.92 -6.11
C PRO A 37 7.19 0.22 -6.53
N VAL A 38 6.41 0.04 -7.59
CA VAL A 38 5.48 1.06 -8.09
C VAL A 38 4.53 1.55 -7.01
N THR A 39 4.08 0.68 -6.10
CA THR A 39 3.24 1.09 -4.97
C THR A 39 3.93 2.07 -4.03
N ALA A 40 5.25 1.96 -3.84
CA ALA A 40 6.05 2.91 -3.08
C ALA A 40 6.29 4.20 -3.88
N GLN A 41 6.61 4.11 -5.17
CA GLN A 41 6.72 5.27 -6.08
C GLN A 41 5.44 6.12 -6.06
N VAL A 42 4.27 5.48 -6.21
CA VAL A 42 2.96 6.13 -6.16
C VAL A 42 2.66 6.70 -4.78
N SER A 43 3.07 6.03 -3.70
CA SER A 43 2.88 6.55 -2.34
C SER A 43 3.70 7.81 -2.08
N MET A 44 4.92 7.91 -2.61
CA MET A 44 5.78 9.09 -2.45
C MET A 44 5.26 10.30 -3.24
N LEU A 45 4.61 10.05 -4.39
CA LEU A 45 4.08 11.08 -5.27
C LEU A 45 2.56 11.29 -5.09
N TYR A 46 1.97 10.71 -4.05
CA TYR A 46 0.51 10.63 -3.91
C TYR A 46 -0.16 12.00 -3.94
N ASP A 47 0.40 12.99 -3.25
CA ASP A 47 -0.15 14.34 -3.19
C ASP A 47 -0.13 15.04 -4.56
N LEU A 48 0.96 14.91 -5.31
CA LEU A 48 1.08 15.45 -6.67
C LEU A 48 0.15 14.73 -7.65
N ILE A 49 -0.01 13.42 -7.50
CA ILE A 49 -0.96 12.64 -8.32
C ILE A 49 -2.41 13.04 -7.99
N ALA A 50 -2.72 13.29 -6.72
CA ALA A 50 -4.04 13.78 -6.30
C ALA A 50 -4.30 15.20 -6.82
N GLU A 51 -3.30 16.07 -6.79
CA GLU A 51 -3.35 17.40 -7.43
C GLU A 51 -3.64 17.28 -8.92
N ALA A 52 -2.90 16.43 -9.65
CA ALA A 52 -3.13 16.18 -11.07
C ALA A 52 -4.56 15.70 -11.36
N GLN A 53 -5.10 14.82 -10.51
CA GLN A 53 -6.48 14.35 -10.62
C GLN A 53 -7.51 15.47 -10.37
N ASN A 54 -7.24 16.38 -9.43
CA ASN A 54 -8.09 17.56 -9.18
C ASN A 54 -8.11 18.50 -10.41
N HIS A 55 -6.99 18.61 -11.13
CA HIS A 55 -6.91 19.35 -12.40
C HIS A 55 -7.49 18.58 -13.60
N SER A 56 -8.14 17.43 -13.38
CA SER A 56 -8.70 16.57 -14.43
C SER A 56 -7.66 16.00 -15.40
N VAL A 57 -6.41 15.83 -14.95
CA VAL A 57 -5.35 15.21 -15.76
C VAL A 57 -5.67 13.72 -15.96
N PRO A 58 -5.68 13.20 -17.20
CA PRO A 58 -5.91 11.79 -17.45
C PRO A 58 -4.81 10.92 -16.83
N LEU A 59 -5.21 9.76 -16.29
CA LEU A 59 -4.29 8.80 -15.66
C LEU A 59 -3.17 8.33 -16.61
N LYS A 60 -3.43 8.33 -17.92
CA LYS A 60 -2.44 8.02 -18.95
C LYS A 60 -1.28 9.03 -18.96
N MET A 61 -1.58 10.33 -18.85
CA MET A 61 -0.55 11.39 -18.83
C MET A 61 0.29 11.33 -17.55
N ILE A 62 -0.34 11.02 -16.41
CA ILE A 62 0.37 10.81 -15.14
C ILE A 62 1.30 9.60 -15.25
N CYS A 63 0.84 8.52 -15.87
CA CYS A 63 1.64 7.32 -16.11
C CYS A 63 2.84 7.63 -17.02
N GLU A 64 2.64 8.41 -18.08
CA GLU A 64 3.73 8.86 -18.96
C GLU A 64 4.75 9.70 -18.18
N ALA A 65 4.32 10.70 -17.41
CA ALA A 65 5.22 11.54 -16.60
C ALA A 65 6.00 10.75 -15.53
N MET A 66 5.40 9.72 -14.93
CA MET A 66 6.09 8.79 -14.03
C MET A 66 7.11 7.92 -14.77
N ASN A 67 6.79 7.48 -15.98
CA ASN A 67 7.69 6.67 -16.79
C ASN A 67 8.87 7.50 -17.33
N ASP A 68 8.65 8.78 -17.66
CA ASP A 68 9.70 9.74 -18.01
C ASP A 68 10.68 9.98 -16.84
N ALA A 69 10.23 9.76 -15.61
CA ALA A 69 11.08 9.78 -14.41
C ALA A 69 11.77 8.44 -14.11
N GLY A 70 11.62 7.42 -14.95
CA GLY A 70 12.24 6.10 -14.78
C GLY A 70 11.34 5.03 -14.16
N SER A 71 10.05 5.30 -13.94
CA SER A 71 9.10 4.24 -13.57
C SER A 71 8.83 3.31 -14.77
N THR A 72 8.54 2.03 -14.49
CA THR A 72 8.09 1.08 -15.52
C THR A 72 6.61 0.72 -15.34
N CYS A 73 5.80 1.65 -14.82
CA CYS A 73 4.42 1.37 -14.48
C CYS A 73 3.51 1.40 -15.72
N SER A 74 2.50 0.53 -15.72
CA SER A 74 1.42 0.56 -16.70
C SER A 74 0.20 1.26 -16.11
N VAL A 75 -0.67 1.81 -16.96
CA VAL A 75 -1.89 2.52 -16.50
C VAL A 75 -2.78 1.62 -15.63
N ARG A 76 -2.89 0.32 -15.96
CA ARG A 76 -3.62 -0.67 -15.14
C ARG A 76 -3.01 -0.77 -13.74
N TYR A 77 -1.69 -0.92 -13.67
CA TYR A 77 -0.99 -1.11 -12.41
C TYR A 77 -0.97 0.18 -11.57
N LEU A 78 -0.86 1.34 -12.20
CA LEU A 78 -0.99 2.65 -11.55
C LEU A 78 -2.36 2.80 -10.88
N ARG A 79 -3.45 2.38 -11.55
CA ARG A 79 -4.80 2.40 -10.97
C ARG A 79 -4.90 1.50 -9.73
N GLU A 80 -4.33 0.31 -9.79
CA GLU A 80 -4.32 -0.63 -8.66
C GLU A 80 -3.48 -0.09 -7.50
N ALA A 81 -2.28 0.43 -7.80
CA ALA A 81 -1.40 1.05 -6.81
C ALA A 81 -2.08 2.24 -6.12
N LEU A 82 -2.77 3.11 -6.86
CA LEU A 82 -3.54 4.21 -6.29
C LEU A 82 -4.68 3.73 -5.39
N PHE A 83 -5.37 2.65 -5.77
CA PHE A 83 -6.41 2.06 -4.91
C PHE A 83 -5.81 1.56 -3.59
N THR A 84 -4.68 0.84 -3.65
CA THR A 84 -3.98 0.35 -2.46
C THR A 84 -3.47 1.50 -1.58
N VAL A 85 -2.83 2.51 -2.16
CA VAL A 85 -2.29 3.66 -1.44
C VAL A 85 -3.41 4.47 -0.80
N ARG A 86 -4.51 4.72 -1.53
CA ARG A 86 -5.69 5.43 -0.99
C ARG A 86 -6.35 4.69 0.16
N LYS A 87 -6.46 3.35 0.07
CA LYS A 87 -6.98 2.51 1.16
C LYS A 87 -6.10 2.64 2.40
N ARG A 88 -4.77 2.48 2.25
CA ARG A 88 -3.81 2.66 3.34
C ARG A 88 -3.88 4.07 3.95
N HIS A 89 -3.92 5.11 3.13
CA HIS A 89 -4.06 6.48 3.63
C HIS A 89 -5.35 6.67 4.43
N LYS A 90 -6.47 6.13 3.98
CA LYS A 90 -7.75 6.19 4.71
C LYS A 90 -7.70 5.46 6.04
N ASP A 91 -7.06 4.29 6.08
CA ASP A 91 -6.91 3.47 7.28
C ASP A 91 -5.91 4.10 8.28
N HIS A 92 -4.97 4.93 7.82
CA HIS A 92 -3.95 5.62 8.63
C HIS A 92 -4.37 6.99 9.19
N VAL A 93 -5.58 7.50 8.91
CA VAL A 93 -6.10 8.73 9.55
C VAL A 93 -6.53 8.49 11.02
N GLY A 94 -6.43 7.25 11.54
CA GLY A 94 -6.89 6.91 12.89
C GLY A 94 -5.93 6.12 13.80
N GLU A 95 -4.80 5.59 13.33
CA GLU A 95 -3.92 4.76 14.18
C GLU A 95 -2.43 4.92 13.85
N PRO A 96 -1.56 5.06 14.87
CA PRO A 96 -0.12 5.16 14.67
C PRO A 96 0.43 3.84 14.13
N ARG A 97 1.22 3.95 13.07
CA ARG A 97 1.92 2.85 12.40
C ARG A 97 2.76 2.07 13.41
N PRO A 98 2.71 0.73 13.45
CA PRO A 98 3.79 -0.03 14.08
C PRO A 98 5.03 0.13 13.19
N VAL A 99 6.01 0.88 13.69
CA VAL A 99 7.39 0.81 13.23
C VAL A 99 7.82 -0.65 13.32
N GLN A 100 7.88 -1.33 12.18
CA GLN A 100 8.68 -2.54 12.06
C GLN A 100 10.12 -2.12 12.35
N LYS A 101 10.56 -2.40 13.57
CA LYS A 101 11.98 -2.37 13.94
C LYS A 101 12.69 -3.30 12.98
N THR A 102 13.51 -2.74 12.10
CA THR A 102 14.49 -3.45 11.31
C THR A 102 15.42 -4.15 12.31
N ALA A 103 15.15 -5.41 12.61
CA ALA A 103 16.10 -6.25 13.30
C ALA A 103 17.25 -6.51 12.32
N GLU A 104 18.44 -6.07 12.69
CA GLU A 104 19.68 -6.36 12.00
C GLU A 104 19.79 -7.87 11.79
N SER A 105 19.77 -8.29 10.52
CA SER A 105 19.98 -9.68 10.13
C SER A 105 21.43 -10.07 10.41
N LYS A 106 21.64 -10.94 11.41
CA LYS A 106 22.78 -11.85 11.45
C LYS A 106 22.32 -13.15 10.79
N ALA A 107 22.85 -13.38 9.60
CA ALA A 107 22.54 -14.52 8.74
C ALA A 107 22.94 -15.85 9.38
N THR A 108 22.02 -16.83 9.34
CA THR A 108 22.36 -18.24 9.08
C THR A 108 21.18 -18.91 8.39
N ALA A 109 21.50 -19.54 7.26
CA ALA A 109 20.62 -20.16 6.28
C ALA A 109 19.78 -21.31 6.84
N HIS A 110 18.56 -21.51 6.32
CA HIS A 110 18.00 -22.81 5.91
C HIS A 110 16.70 -22.59 5.09
N THR A 111 16.77 -22.87 3.79
CA THR A 111 15.64 -23.21 2.89
C THR A 111 15.19 -24.67 3.08
N PRO A 112 14.09 -25.17 2.48
CA PRO A 112 12.85 -24.51 1.99
C PRO A 112 11.56 -25.30 2.37
N SER A 113 10.36 -24.68 2.26
CA SER A 113 9.15 -25.24 1.59
C SER A 113 7.87 -24.46 1.97
N LYS A 114 7.17 -24.02 0.93
CA LYS A 114 5.76 -23.61 0.88
C LYS A 114 4.85 -24.88 0.99
N PRO A 115 3.52 -24.81 0.79
CA PRO A 115 2.50 -23.85 1.26
C PRO A 115 1.21 -24.60 1.73
N VAL A 116 0.37 -24.04 2.62
CA VAL A 116 -1.09 -24.33 2.60
C VAL A 116 -1.85 -23.10 3.09
N GLU A 117 -2.56 -22.45 2.17
CA GLU A 117 -3.82 -21.77 2.47
C GLU A 117 -4.91 -22.84 2.61
N THR A 118 -5.71 -22.73 3.66
CA THR A 118 -7.11 -23.17 3.72
C THR A 118 -7.80 -21.98 4.40
N ASP A 119 -8.55 -21.11 3.73
CA ASP A 119 -9.86 -21.39 3.10
C ASP A 119 -10.64 -22.37 3.99
N ASN A 120 -11.78 -22.06 4.57
CA ASN A 120 -12.72 -21.00 4.31
C ASN A 120 -13.73 -21.04 5.48
N GLU A 121 -14.59 -20.02 5.55
CA GLU A 121 -16.01 -20.18 5.89
C GLU A 121 -16.42 -21.26 6.91
N GLY A 122 -16.80 -20.85 8.12
CA GLY A 122 -17.59 -21.74 8.96
C GLY A 122 -17.58 -21.48 10.45
N SER A 123 -17.90 -20.27 10.90
CA SER A 123 -18.50 -20.16 12.24
C SER A 123 -19.60 -19.11 12.26
N LEU A 124 -20.66 -19.50 11.55
CA LEU A 124 -22.04 -19.10 11.74
C LEU A 124 -22.34 -18.74 13.20
N GLY A 125 -22.81 -17.50 13.42
CA GLY A 125 -23.68 -17.15 14.54
C GLY A 125 -23.12 -17.20 15.97
N LEU A 126 -21.81 -17.38 16.17
CA LEU A 126 -21.25 -17.36 17.53
C LEU A 126 -21.03 -15.93 18.01
N THR A 127 -21.59 -15.60 19.17
CA THR A 127 -21.33 -14.30 19.81
C THR A 127 -19.83 -14.15 20.11
N PRO A 128 -19.29 -12.92 20.19
CA PRO A 128 -17.87 -12.70 20.50
C PRO A 128 -17.39 -13.40 21.78
N LYS A 129 -18.29 -13.63 22.73
CA LYS A 129 -18.04 -14.40 23.95
C LYS A 129 -17.72 -15.88 23.64
N GLN A 130 -18.52 -16.51 22.78
CA GLN A 130 -18.33 -17.92 22.40
C GLN A 130 -17.07 -18.15 21.57
N GLN A 131 -16.70 -17.19 20.70
CA GLN A 131 -15.42 -17.27 19.97
C GLN A 131 -14.23 -17.18 20.93
N ARG A 132 -14.31 -16.30 21.94
CA ARG A 132 -13.27 -16.17 22.96
C ARG A 132 -13.16 -17.43 23.81
N GLU A 133 -14.29 -18.05 24.16
CA GLU A 133 -14.31 -19.31 24.91
C GLU A 133 -13.78 -20.49 24.10
N ALA A 134 -14.12 -20.61 22.81
CA ALA A 134 -13.58 -21.64 21.93
C ALA A 134 -12.05 -21.52 21.77
N LYS A 135 -11.56 -20.28 21.61
CA LYS A 135 -10.12 -19.99 21.57
C LYS A 135 -9.44 -20.24 22.93
N ALA A 136 -10.09 -19.95 24.05
CA ALA A 136 -9.54 -20.27 25.37
C ALA A 136 -9.42 -21.79 25.57
N ARG A 137 -10.45 -22.55 25.15
CA ARG A 137 -10.44 -24.02 25.22
C ARG A 137 -9.29 -24.61 24.41
N SER A 138 -8.94 -24.07 23.25
CA SER A 138 -7.82 -24.59 22.46
C SER A 138 -6.48 -24.51 23.20
N TYR A 139 -6.30 -23.57 24.12
CA TYR A 139 -5.09 -23.48 24.95
C TYR A 139 -5.11 -24.38 26.18
N MET A 140 -6.27 -24.92 26.57
CA MET A 140 -6.44 -25.79 27.74
C MET A 140 -6.47 -27.29 27.38
N VAL A 141 -6.56 -27.64 26.10
CA VAL A 141 -6.39 -29.03 25.65
C VAL A 141 -4.90 -29.42 25.78
N ASN A 142 -4.63 -30.66 26.21
CA ASN A 142 -3.31 -31.19 26.61
C ASN A 142 -2.20 -31.16 25.52
N ASP A 143 -2.42 -30.57 24.36
CA ASP A 143 -1.40 -30.35 23.32
C ASP A 143 -0.72 -28.97 23.41
N ASN A 144 -0.97 -28.23 24.49
CA ASN A 144 -0.22 -27.01 24.76
C ASN A 144 1.18 -27.37 25.31
N PRO A 145 2.27 -27.11 24.56
CA PRO A 145 3.61 -27.55 24.93
C PRO A 145 4.10 -26.95 26.26
N LEU A 146 3.61 -25.77 26.63
CA LEU A 146 3.96 -25.10 27.88
C LEU A 146 3.28 -25.76 29.10
N LEU A 147 2.05 -26.26 28.93
CA LEU A 147 1.33 -27.01 29.98
C LEU A 147 1.98 -28.39 30.22
N ASN A 148 2.45 -29.04 29.15
CA ASN A 148 3.16 -30.31 29.26
C ASN A 148 4.52 -30.17 29.94
N GLN A 149 5.24 -29.07 29.70
CA GLN A 149 6.49 -28.77 30.40
C GLN A 149 6.31 -28.47 31.89
N LEU A 150 5.15 -27.91 32.28
CA LEU A 150 4.83 -27.64 33.68
C LEU A 150 4.42 -28.91 34.42
N LYS A 151 3.60 -29.77 33.82
CA LYS A 151 3.21 -31.07 34.38
C LYS A 151 4.36 -32.08 34.45
N ALA A 152 5.35 -31.98 33.57
CA ALA A 152 6.53 -32.84 33.59
C ALA A 152 7.58 -32.43 34.65
N LYS A 153 7.34 -31.34 35.38
CA LYS A 153 8.23 -30.80 36.43
C LYS A 153 7.71 -31.02 37.85
N GLU A 154 6.50 -31.56 38.00
CA GLU A 154 6.01 -32.16 39.26
C GLU A 154 6.37 -33.66 39.29
#